data_AF-A0A392TCT0-F1
#
_entry.id   AF-A0A392TCT0-F1
#
_cell.length_a   1.000
_cell.length_b   1.000
_cell.length_c   1.000
_cell.angle_alpha   90.00
_cell.angle_beta   90.00
_cell.angle_gamma   90.00
#
_symmetry.space_group_name_H-M   'P 1'
#
loop_
_entity.id
_entity.type
_entity.pdbx_description
1 polymer ?
#
loop_
_entity_poly.entity_id
_entity_poly.type
_entity_poly.pdbx_seq_one_letter_code
_entity_poly.pdbx_strand_id
1 'polypeptide(L)' 'MHKIKMEEEYKPVVQPQRRLNSAMSEVVKKEINKLLAAGMIYPISDSPWVSPVHVVPKKGGITVMKNEKN' A
#
# COMPACT_ATOMS: atom_id res chain seq x y z
N MET A 1 5.92 -21.06 -16.69
CA MET A 1 5.85 -20.20 -15.48
C MET A 1 6.94 -19.14 -15.60
N HIS A 2 6.57 -17.87 -15.70
CA HIS A 2 7.56 -16.78 -15.82
C HIS A 2 8.24 -16.55 -14.46
N LYS A 3 9.56 -16.27 -14.46
CA LYS A 3 10.34 -15.98 -13.25
C LYS A 3 11.00 -14.61 -13.40
N ILE A 4 10.80 -13.76 -12.40
CA ILE A 4 11.51 -12.49 -12.27
C ILE A 4 12.92 -12.81 -11.74
N LYS A 5 13.97 -12.35 -12.43
CA LYS A 5 15.36 -12.50 -11.99
C LYS A 5 15.75 -11.32 -11.10
N MET A 6 16.51 -11.60 -10.04
CA MET A 6 17.11 -10.60 -9.15
C MET A 6 18.64 -10.66 -9.30
N GLU A 7 19.34 -9.59 -8.92
CA GLU A 7 20.81 -9.58 -8.86
C GLU A 7 21.31 -10.54 -7.76
N GLU A 8 22.44 -11.22 -7.99
CA GLU A 8 22.96 -12.28 -7.11
C GLU A 8 23.32 -11.78 -5.70
N GLU A 9 23.75 -10.51 -5.57
CA GLU A 9 24.19 -9.92 -4.31
C GLU A 9 23.10 -9.08 -3.62
N TYR A 10 21.88 -9.07 -4.15
CA TYR A 10 20.83 -8.18 -3.64
C TYR A 10 20.32 -8.62 -2.27
N LYS A 11 20.25 -7.66 -1.34
CA LYS A 11 19.81 -7.89 0.04
C LYS A 11 18.42 -7.30 0.29
N PRO A 12 17.59 -7.98 1.10
CA PRO A 12 16.34 -7.42 1.60
C PRO A 12 16.49 -6.06 2.27
N VAL A 13 15.58 -5.14 1.94
CA VAL A 13 15.53 -3.81 2.54
C VAL A 13 14.22 -3.63 3.29
N VAL A 14 14.33 -3.19 4.54
CA VAL A 14 13.21 -2.73 5.36
C VAL A 14 13.27 -1.21 5.41
N GLN A 15 12.42 -0.56 4.64
CA GLN A 15 12.29 0.89 4.68
C GLN A 15 11.30 1.32 5.77
N PRO A 16 11.61 2.37 6.56
CA PRO A 16 10.69 2.88 7.57
C PRO A 16 9.37 3.37 6.95
N GLN A 17 8.26 2.98 7.58
CA GLN A 17 6.93 3.42 7.13
C GLN A 17 6.74 4.92 7.37
N ARG A 18 6.22 5.62 6.36
CA ARG A 18 5.85 7.03 6.48
C ARG A 18 4.55 7.20 7.26
N ARG A 19 4.47 8.24 8.09
CA ARG A 19 3.26 8.57 8.85
C ARG A 19 2.17 9.08 7.91
N LEU A 20 0.95 8.60 8.11
CA LEU A 20 -0.26 9.10 7.46
C LEU A 20 -1.12 9.84 8.48
N ASN A 21 -1.88 10.84 8.02
CA ASN A 21 -2.91 11.44 8.86
C ASN A 21 -4.10 10.48 9.05
N SER A 22 -4.92 10.70 10.08
CA SER A 22 -6.03 9.80 10.43
C SER A 22 -7.04 9.63 9.30
N ALA A 23 -7.44 10.71 8.63
CA ALA A 23 -8.39 10.67 7.52
C ALA A 23 -7.89 9.81 6.35
N MET A 24 -6.61 9.93 6.00
CA MET A 24 -5.99 9.12 4.94
C MET A 24 -5.81 7.67 5.37
N SER A 25 -5.53 7.41 6.64
CA SER A 25 -5.45 6.03 7.17
C SER A 25 -6.76 5.27 6.95
N GLU A 26 -7.91 5.90 7.19
CA GLU A 26 -9.22 5.29 6.96
C GLU A 26 -9.48 4.98 5.48
N VAL A 27 -9.15 5.92 4.58
CA VAL A 27 -9.26 5.71 3.11
C VAL A 27 -8.39 4.54 2.68
N VAL A 28 -7.13 4.53 3.11
CA VAL A 28 -6.17 3.48 2.76
C VAL A 28 -6.63 2.12 3.24
N LYS A 29 -7.13 2.02 4.48
CA LYS A 29 -7.64 0.77 5.03
C LYS A 29 -8.81 0.21 4.21
N LYS A 30 -9.72 1.08 3.74
CA LYS A 30 -10.82 0.64 2.85
C LYS A 30 -10.30 0.12 1.52
N GLU A 31 -9.31 0.78 0.92
CA GLU A 31 -8.71 0.31 -0.34
C GLU A 31 -7.96 -1.01 -0.17
N ILE A 32 -7.17 -1.18 0.90
CA ILE A 32 -6.50 -2.44 1.23
C ILE A 32 -7.51 -3.59 1.34
N ASN A 33 -8.63 -3.38 2.04
CA ASN A 33 -9.67 -4.40 2.17
C ASN A 33 -10.30 -4.77 0.82
N LYS A 34 -10.49 -3.80 -0.10
CA LYS A 34 -10.96 -4.10 -1.46
C LYS A 34 -9.96 -4.94 -2.25
N LEU A 35 -8.67 -4.61 -2.17
CA LEU A 35 -7.61 -5.38 -2.84
C LEU A 35 -7.52 -6.81 -2.28
N LEU A 36 -7.68 -6.97 -0.96
CA LEU A 36 -7.70 -8.26 -0.29
C LEU A 36 -8.93 -9.09 -0.72
N ALA A 37 -10.12 -8.48 -0.75
CA ALA A 37 -11.35 -9.13 -1.20
C ALA A 37 -11.28 -9.54 -2.69
N ALA A 38 -10.59 -8.75 -3.52
CA ALA A 38 -10.33 -9.07 -4.92
C ALA A 38 -9.23 -10.14 -5.12
N GLY A 39 -8.56 -10.60 -4.05
CA GLY A 39 -7.46 -11.57 -4.14
C GLY A 39 -6.18 -11.03 -4.79
N MET A 40 -6.05 -9.70 -4.93
CA MET A 40 -4.86 -9.08 -5.52
C MET A 40 -3.69 -9.01 -4.53
N ILE A 41 -3.98 -8.99 -3.23
CA ILE A 41 -2.99 -9.00 -2.14
C ILE A 41 -3.38 -10.03 -1.09
N TYR A 42 -2.43 -10.42 -0.23
CA TYR A 42 -2.62 -11.35 0.87
C TYR A 42 -1.81 -10.92 2.09
N PRO A 43 -2.20 -11.30 3.32
CA PRO A 43 -1.44 -10.98 4.53
C PRO A 43 -0.15 -11.80 4.58
N ILE A 44 0.94 -11.15 4.99
CA ILE A 44 2.24 -11.77 5.24
C ILE A 44 2.67 -11.43 6.68
N SER A 45 3.12 -12.44 7.43
CA SER A 45 3.55 -12.27 8.83
C SER A 45 4.97 -11.72 8.88
N ASP A 46 5.92 -12.44 8.28
CA ASP A 46 7.36 -12.16 8.40
C ASP A 46 7.97 -11.95 7.02
N SER A 47 8.12 -10.69 6.62
CA SER A 47 8.79 -10.32 5.37
C SER A 47 10.10 -9.60 5.67
N PRO A 48 11.23 -10.05 5.11
CA PRO A 48 12.48 -9.29 5.19
C PRO A 48 12.45 -8.04 4.29
N TRP A 49 11.35 -7.84 3.53
CA TRP A 49 11.11 -6.72 2.63
C TRP A 49 10.01 -5.81 3.17
N VAL A 50 10.30 -4.52 3.26
CA VAL A 50 9.28 -3.48 3.52
C VAL A 50 9.56 -2.29 2.61
N SER A 51 8.57 -1.91 1.82
CA SER A 51 8.56 -0.68 1.02
C SER A 51 7.46 0.24 1.53
N PRO A 52 7.71 1.55 1.72
CA PRO A 52 6.73 2.45 2.30
C PRO A 52 5.64 2.75 1.28
N VAL A 53 4.39 2.73 1.73
CA VAL A 53 3.25 3.12 0.90
C VAL A 53 3.08 4.65 0.92
N HIS A 54 3.02 5.27 -0.26
CA HIS A 54 2.67 6.67 -0.44
C HIS A 54 1.28 6.79 -1.07
N VAL A 55 0.46 7.68 -0.51
CA VAL A 55 -0.95 7.83 -0.84
C VAL A 55 -1.18 9.24 -1.34
N VAL A 56 -1.71 9.36 -2.55
CA VAL A 56 -2.01 10.64 -3.18
C VAL A 56 -3.44 10.58 -3.72
N PRO A 57 -4.26 11.65 -3.55
CA PRO A 57 -5.56 11.72 -4.18
C PRO A 57 -5.45 11.61 -5.69
N LYS A 58 -6.31 10.80 -6.32
CA LYS A 58 -6.36 10.73 -7.79
C LYS A 58 -6.88 12.05 -8.36
N LYS A 59 -6.24 12.52 -9.44
CA LYS A 59 -6.73 13.66 -10.23
C LYS A 59 -8.12 13.34 -10.77
N GLY A 60 -9.12 14.19 -10.51
CA GLY A 60 -10.52 13.98 -10.90
C GLY A 60 -11.50 13.69 -9.77
N GLY A 61 -11.05 13.70 -8.51
CA GLY A 61 -11.96 13.82 -7.37
C GLY A 61 -12.87 12.63 -7.10
N ILE A 62 -12.57 11.44 -7.66
CA ILE A 62 -13.17 10.19 -7.17
C ILE A 62 -12.51 9.87 -5.82
N THR A 63 -12.84 10.69 -4.83
CA THR A 63 -12.61 10.41 -3.43
C THR A 63 -13.72 9.45 -3.05
N VAL A 64 -13.39 8.18 -2.82
CA VAL A 64 -14.37 7.17 -2.38
C VAL A 64 -14.94 7.50 -0.98
N MET A 65 -14.54 8.63 -0.38
CA MET A 65 -15.20 9.23 0.77
C MET A 65 -15.22 10.76 0.63
N LYS A 66 -16.37 11.37 0.94
CA LYS A 66 -16.53 12.82 1.02
C LYS A 66 -15.66 13.32 2.19
N ASN A 67 -14.69 14.18 1.91
CA ASN A 67 -13.95 14.86 2.97
C ASN A 67 -14.80 16.06 3.41
N GLU A 68 -15.48 15.97 4.55
CA GLU A 68 -16.39 17.03 5.03
C GLU A 68 -15.66 18.26 5.60
N LYS A 69 -14.31 18.25 5.60
CA LYS A 69 -13.48 19.28 6.25
C LYS A 69 -12.68 20.17 5.31
N ASN A 70 -12.93 20.14 4.00
CA ASN A 70 -12.34 21.06 3.03
C ASN A 70 -13.43 21.74 2.19
#